data_AF-A0A7C6FH91-F1
#
_entry.id   AF-A0A7C6FH91-F1
#
_cell.length_a   1.000
_cell.length_b   1.000
_cell.length_c   1.000
_cell.angle_alpha   90.00
_cell.angle_beta   90.00
_cell.angle_gamma   90.00
#
_symmetry.space_group_name_H-M   'P 1'
#
loop_
_entity.id
_entity.type
_entity.pdbx_description
1 polymer ?
#
loop_
_entity_poly.entity_id
_entity_poly.type
_entity_poly.pdbx_seq_one_letter_code
_entity_poly.pdbx_strand_id
1 'polypeptide(L)'
;EYITEGFAVKEPKTLADFLLYIYGYLGLSLILLVIAFANTYSRHKIFDSALREEKIKAFSKSARPWYFVGVLFPIVALILYLWYKLVFKPKIRYKTLVCSSCTKNMNRLSEKEEDKYLSEKQIIEENVKSRDYDVWLCDNCGNTDIFAYDNSLTQYTNCPSCGGKTMYIASDTIIRLATQSKDGVGRKTYICKHCKNKTTKDYVISKETAGVILGGAAIGGLGTGSSGGGFGGGSFGGGMSGGGGGGGRF
;
A
#
# COMPACT_ATOMS: atom_id res chain seq x y z
N GLU A 1 22.04 33.65 -55.68
CA GLU A 1 22.65 33.45 -54.35
C GLU A 1 21.54 33.45 -53.31
N TYR A 2 21.31 32.31 -52.66
CA TYR A 2 20.41 32.24 -51.51
C TYR A 2 21.29 32.02 -50.29
N ILE A 3 21.40 33.05 -49.45
CA ILE A 3 22.09 32.99 -48.17
C ILE A 3 21.25 32.08 -47.28
N THR A 4 21.77 30.89 -47.00
CA THR A 4 21.21 30.00 -45.99
C THR A 4 21.36 30.68 -44.64
N GLU A 5 20.25 31.10 -44.04
CA GLU A 5 20.23 31.53 -42.64
C GLU A 5 20.80 30.39 -41.80
N GLY A 6 21.97 30.63 -41.20
CA GLY A 6 22.69 29.66 -40.41
C GLY A 6 21.84 29.22 -39.22
N PHE A 7 21.72 27.91 -39.01
CA PHE A 7 21.29 27.37 -37.74
C PHE A 7 22.25 27.90 -36.67
N ALA A 8 21.79 28.83 -35.83
CA ALA A 8 22.59 29.34 -34.72
C ALA A 8 23.09 28.16 -33.87
N VAL A 9 24.41 27.97 -33.82
CA VAL A 9 25.04 26.94 -33.00
C VAL A 9 24.76 27.28 -31.54
N LYS A 10 23.84 26.53 -30.92
CA LYS A 10 23.49 26.72 -29.52
C LYS A 10 24.69 26.28 -28.67
N GLU A 11 25.28 27.21 -27.94
CA GLU A 11 26.39 26.91 -27.02
C GLU A 11 26.00 25.78 -26.06
N PRO A 12 26.91 24.85 -25.75
CA PRO A 12 26.61 23.74 -24.84
C PRO A 12 26.32 24.31 -23.45
N LYS A 13 25.11 24.05 -22.94
CA LYS A 13 24.73 24.43 -21.58
C LYS A 13 25.71 23.80 -20.58
N THR A 14 26.27 24.63 -19.71
CA THR A 14 27.17 24.19 -18.65
C THR A 14 26.37 23.75 -17.42
N LEU A 15 26.99 23.02 -16.49
CA LEU A 15 26.34 22.65 -15.22
C LEU A 15 25.87 23.88 -14.42
N ALA A 16 26.57 25.01 -14.55
CA ALA A 16 26.21 26.27 -13.90
C ALA A 16 24.82 26.77 -14.33
N ASP A 17 24.44 26.56 -15.59
CA ASP A 17 23.13 26.96 -16.12
C ASP A 17 21.98 26.15 -15.51
N PHE A 18 22.29 24.94 -15.01
CA PHE A 18 21.34 24.07 -14.33
C PHE A 18 21.27 24.29 -12.81
N LEU A 19 22.25 24.98 -12.20
CA LEU A 19 22.30 25.17 -10.75
C LEU A 19 21.07 25.88 -10.21
N LEU A 20 20.58 26.93 -10.89
CA LEU A 20 19.37 27.65 -10.46
C LEU A 20 18.15 26.71 -10.41
N TYR A 21 18.01 25.83 -11.41
CA TYR A 21 16.92 24.85 -11.47
C TYR A 21 17.07 23.76 -10.39
N ILE A 22 18.30 23.31 -10.13
CA ILE A 22 18.58 22.34 -9.06
C ILE A 22 18.25 22.96 -7.69
N TYR A 23 18.71 24.18 -7.41
CA TYR A 23 18.39 24.87 -6.15
C TYR A 23 16.90 25.15 -6.02
N GLY A 24 16.23 25.56 -7.09
CA GLY A 24 14.77 25.74 -7.11
C GLY A 24 14.04 24.44 -6.79
N TYR A 25 14.46 23.32 -7.38
CA TYR A 25 13.90 22.00 -7.13
C TYR A 25 14.12 21.55 -5.67
N LEU A 26 15.31 21.72 -5.12
CA LEU A 26 15.62 21.40 -3.73
C LEU A 26 14.85 22.28 -2.74
N GLY A 27 14.74 23.59 -3.03
CA GLY A 27 13.96 24.53 -2.24
C GLY A 27 12.47 24.16 -2.20
N LEU A 28 11.89 23.87 -3.37
CA LEU A 28 10.51 23.40 -3.46
C LEU A 28 10.31 22.07 -2.74
N SER A 29 11.25 21.13 -2.88
CA SER A 29 11.22 19.84 -2.16
C SER A 29 11.19 20.04 -0.65
N LEU A 30 11.99 20.97 -0.13
CA LEU A 30 12.04 21.28 1.30
C LEU A 30 10.72 21.90 1.78
N ILE A 31 10.14 22.82 1.01
CA ILE A 31 8.82 23.41 1.31
C ILE A 31 7.74 22.32 1.35
N LEU A 32 7.69 21.46 0.34
CA LEU A 32 6.73 20.35 0.29
C LEU A 32 6.90 19.38 1.47
N LEU A 33 8.15 19.12 1.87
CA LEU A 33 8.45 18.28 3.02
C LEU A 33 7.94 18.89 4.32
N VAL A 34 8.15 20.19 4.56
CA VAL A 34 7.62 20.89 5.74
C VAL A 34 6.08 20.83 5.77
N ILE A 35 5.43 21.06 4.62
CA ILE A 35 3.96 20.97 4.52
C ILE A 35 3.49 19.52 4.78
N ALA A 36 4.21 18.51 4.27
CA ALA A 36 3.91 17.10 4.52
C ALA A 36 3.95 16.76 6.01
N PHE A 37 5.01 17.18 6.70
CA PHE A 37 5.13 17.00 8.15
C PHE A 37 4.06 17.77 8.93
N ALA A 38 3.78 19.02 8.57
CA ALA A 38 2.74 19.82 9.24
C ALA A 38 1.33 19.21 9.08
N ASN A 39 1.01 18.73 7.87
CA ASN A 39 -0.28 18.08 7.58
C ASN A 39 -0.40 16.76 8.36
N THR A 40 0.60 15.88 8.26
CA THR A 40 0.59 14.60 8.98
C THR A 40 0.54 14.79 10.50
N TYR A 41 1.30 15.75 11.04
CA TYR A 41 1.27 16.12 12.46
C TYR A 41 -0.10 16.59 12.92
N SER A 42 -0.71 17.52 12.18
CA SER A 42 -2.02 18.07 12.51
C SER A 42 -3.13 17.01 12.51
N ARG A 43 -3.00 15.97 11.69
CA ARG A 43 -3.97 14.87 11.63
C ARG A 43 -3.82 13.86 12.75
N HIS A 44 -2.59 13.50 13.13
CA HIS A 44 -2.39 12.47 14.14
C HIS A 44 -2.35 13.02 15.58
N LYS A 45 -2.13 14.33 15.79
CA LYS A 45 -2.00 14.92 17.14
C LYS A 45 -3.30 14.85 17.95
N ILE A 46 -4.43 14.74 17.25
CA ILE A 46 -5.78 14.63 17.84
C ILE A 46 -5.91 13.33 18.64
N PHE A 47 -5.19 12.27 18.23
CA PHE A 47 -5.24 10.97 18.88
C PHE A 47 -4.21 10.89 20.00
N ASP A 48 -4.69 10.52 21.19
CA ASP A 48 -3.81 10.23 22.31
C ASP A 48 -2.93 8.99 22.02
N SER A 49 -1.85 8.85 22.77
CA SER A 49 -1.02 7.65 22.75
C SER A 49 -1.71 6.35 23.15
N ALA A 50 -2.82 6.38 23.90
CA ALA A 50 -3.60 5.16 24.16
C ALA A 50 -4.25 4.63 22.87
N LEU A 51 -4.69 5.52 21.97
CA LEU A 51 -5.32 5.19 20.67
C LEU A 51 -4.27 4.97 19.57
N ARG A 52 -3.34 4.03 19.80
CA ARG A 52 -2.16 3.79 18.94
C ARG A 52 -2.52 3.44 17.51
N GLU A 53 -3.49 2.54 17.35
CA GLU A 53 -3.96 2.13 16.04
C GLU A 53 -4.50 3.31 15.24
N GLU A 54 -5.41 4.08 15.85
CA GLU A 54 -6.04 5.23 15.20
C GLU A 54 -5.00 6.29 14.85
N LYS A 55 -4.03 6.52 15.74
CA LYS A 55 -2.92 7.46 15.51
C LYS A 55 -2.05 7.06 14.32
N ILE A 56 -1.70 5.77 14.20
CA ILE A 56 -0.93 5.25 13.06
C ILE A 56 -1.77 5.24 11.77
N LYS A 57 -3.05 4.87 11.87
CA LYS A 57 -4.01 4.93 10.75
C LYS A 57 -4.20 6.37 10.26
N ALA A 58 -4.28 7.34 11.15
CA ALA A 58 -4.39 8.77 10.83
C ALA A 58 -3.14 9.31 10.12
N PHE A 59 -1.94 8.96 10.62
CA PHE A 59 -0.69 9.30 9.93
C PHE A 59 -0.65 8.70 8.52
N SER A 60 -0.83 7.38 8.40
CA SER A 60 -0.72 6.69 7.12
C SER A 60 -1.75 7.18 6.09
N LYS A 61 -2.98 7.50 6.53
CA LYS A 61 -4.02 8.10 5.68
C LYS A 61 -3.63 9.49 5.18
N SER A 62 -3.07 10.33 6.05
CA SER A 62 -2.59 11.68 5.70
C SER A 62 -1.33 11.66 4.82
N ALA A 63 -0.46 10.65 4.99
CA ALA A 63 0.78 10.51 4.22
C ALA A 63 0.58 10.00 2.78
N ARG A 64 -0.52 9.26 2.50
CA ARG A 64 -0.84 8.74 1.15
C ARG A 64 -0.71 9.75 0.01
N PRO A 65 -1.35 10.94 0.04
CA PRO A 65 -1.19 11.93 -1.04
C PRO A 65 0.27 12.37 -1.25
N TRP A 66 1.06 12.44 -0.18
CA TRP A 66 2.47 12.82 -0.26
C TRP A 66 3.34 11.77 -0.95
N TYR A 67 2.98 10.48 -0.87
CA TYR A 67 3.66 9.45 -1.65
C TYR A 67 3.37 9.57 -3.15
N PHE A 68 2.18 10.05 -3.56
CA PHE A 68 1.90 10.34 -4.96
C PHE A 68 2.68 11.57 -5.46
N VAL A 69 2.75 12.65 -4.67
CA VAL A 69 3.62 13.81 -4.98
C VAL A 69 5.09 13.39 -5.04
N GLY A 70 5.47 12.42 -4.21
CA GLY A 70 6.78 11.79 -4.18
C GLY A 70 7.27 11.18 -5.48
N VAL A 71 6.40 10.92 -6.45
CA VAL A 71 6.83 10.46 -7.79
C VAL A 71 7.64 11.54 -8.50
N LEU A 72 7.27 12.81 -8.35
CA LEU A 72 8.00 13.96 -8.89
C LEU A 72 9.11 14.43 -7.94
N PHE A 73 8.95 14.15 -6.64
CA PHE A 73 9.85 14.56 -5.57
C PHE A 73 10.27 13.36 -4.71
N PRO A 74 11.10 12.42 -5.23
CA PRO A 74 11.42 11.16 -4.55
C PRO A 74 12.09 11.37 -3.20
N ILE A 75 12.88 12.43 -3.04
CA ILE A 75 13.53 12.79 -1.78
C ILE A 75 12.48 13.03 -0.68
N VAL A 76 11.38 13.72 -0.99
CA VAL A 76 10.32 14.04 -0.02
C VAL A 76 9.63 12.76 0.46
N ALA A 77 9.23 11.89 -0.47
CA ALA A 77 8.61 10.61 -0.11
C ALA A 77 9.55 9.68 0.65
N LEU A 78 10.83 9.62 0.26
CA LEU A 78 11.83 8.81 0.93
C LEU A 78 12.03 9.25 2.39
N ILE A 79 12.23 10.55 2.63
CA ILE A 79 12.42 11.07 3.99
C ILE A 79 11.16 10.81 4.84
N LEU A 80 9.97 11.07 4.30
CA LEU A 80 8.72 10.84 5.02
C LEU A 80 8.51 9.35 5.34
N TYR A 81 8.82 8.45 4.40
CA TYR A 81 8.75 7.00 4.60
C TYR A 81 9.76 6.50 5.65
N LEU A 82 11.03 6.92 5.56
CA LEU A 82 12.07 6.52 6.50
C LEU A 82 11.77 7.04 7.90
N TRP A 83 11.34 8.30 8.03
CA TRP A 83 10.93 8.85 9.32
C TRP A 83 9.74 8.09 9.91
N TYR A 84 8.74 7.75 9.09
CA TYR A 84 7.60 6.96 9.54
C TYR A 84 8.02 5.57 10.06
N LYS A 85 8.84 4.85 9.28
CA LYS A 85 9.25 3.47 9.57
C LYS A 85 10.22 3.37 10.73
N LEU A 86 11.20 4.29 10.80
CA LEU A 86 12.30 4.22 11.77
C LEU A 86 12.02 4.98 13.06
N VAL A 87 11.20 6.03 13.02
CA VAL A 87 10.98 6.91 14.18
C VAL A 87 9.54 6.85 14.67
N PHE A 88 8.56 7.22 13.84
CA PHE A 88 7.19 7.44 14.28
C PHE A 88 6.47 6.15 14.70
N LYS A 89 6.43 5.13 13.81
CA LYS A 89 5.73 3.86 14.09
C LYS A 89 6.34 3.15 15.32
N PRO A 90 7.67 2.97 15.44
CA PRO A 90 8.28 2.38 16.63
C PRO A 90 8.00 3.17 17.91
N LYS A 91 8.12 4.50 17.86
CA LYS A 91 7.87 5.36 19.04
C LYS A 91 6.45 5.24 19.58
N ILE A 92 5.47 5.02 18.71
CA ILE A 92 4.07 4.83 19.13
C ILE A 92 3.84 3.40 19.61
N ARG A 93 4.36 2.38 18.89
CA ARG A 93 4.17 0.98 19.26
C ARG A 93 4.82 0.65 20.61
N TYR A 94 6.02 1.15 20.89
CA TYR A 94 6.79 0.79 22.10
C TYR A 94 6.59 1.73 23.29
N LYS A 95 5.73 2.76 23.19
CA LYS A 95 5.44 3.61 24.33
C LYS A 95 4.85 2.75 25.47
N THR A 96 5.19 3.00 26.72
CA THR A 96 4.59 2.25 27.85
C THR A 96 3.07 2.43 27.86
N LEU A 97 2.34 1.33 28.07
CA LEU A 97 0.88 1.33 28.20
C LEU A 97 0.50 1.22 29.68
N VAL A 98 -0.52 1.98 30.09
CA VAL A 98 -1.09 1.91 31.43
C VAL A 98 -2.38 1.12 31.35
N CYS A 99 -2.53 0.11 32.20
CA CYS A 99 -3.71 -0.74 32.26
C CYS A 99 -4.94 0.07 32.65
N SER A 100 -6.02 -0.07 31.89
CA SER A 100 -7.31 0.56 32.16
C SER A 100 -7.96 0.05 33.46
N SER A 101 -7.72 -1.22 33.82
CA SER A 101 -8.35 -1.86 34.98
C SER A 101 -7.66 -1.54 36.32
N CYS A 102 -6.32 -1.46 36.34
CA CYS A 102 -5.57 -1.35 37.60
C CYS A 102 -4.50 -0.24 37.61
N THR A 103 -4.44 0.58 36.56
CA THR A 103 -3.52 1.74 36.42
C THR A 103 -2.02 1.45 36.55
N LYS A 104 -1.62 0.17 36.54
CA LYS A 104 -0.22 -0.26 36.47
C LYS A 104 0.28 -0.33 35.03
N ASN A 105 1.60 -0.27 34.87
CA ASN A 105 2.23 -0.43 33.57
C ASN A 105 1.99 -1.86 33.04
N MET A 106 1.79 -1.96 31.74
CA MET A 106 1.69 -3.22 31.03
C MET A 106 3.00 -3.51 30.30
N ASN A 107 3.28 -4.80 30.12
CA ASN A 107 4.43 -5.28 29.38
C ASN A 107 3.96 -5.86 28.05
N ARG A 108 4.68 -5.52 26.98
CA ARG A 108 4.42 -6.09 25.66
C ARG A 108 5.03 -7.48 25.61
N LEU A 109 4.23 -8.46 25.21
CA LEU A 109 4.67 -9.83 25.04
C LEU A 109 5.61 -9.95 23.83
N SER A 110 6.45 -10.99 23.84
CA SER A 110 7.20 -11.37 22.65
C SER A 110 6.30 -12.10 21.65
N GLU A 111 6.73 -12.14 20.38
CA GLU A 111 5.99 -12.77 19.27
C GLU A 111 5.61 -14.23 19.55
N LYS A 112 6.40 -14.95 20.36
CA LYS A 112 6.10 -16.35 20.73
C LYS A 112 5.12 -16.47 21.90
N GLU A 113 5.08 -15.47 22.76
CA GLU A 113 4.22 -15.45 23.94
C GLU A 113 2.82 -14.96 23.59
N GLU A 114 2.71 -14.06 22.63
CA GLU A 114 1.43 -13.50 22.19
C GLU A 114 0.54 -14.51 21.47
N ASP A 115 1.11 -15.52 20.79
CA ASP A 115 0.35 -16.62 20.16
C ASP A 115 -0.67 -17.28 21.12
N LYS A 116 -0.39 -17.30 22.43
CA LYS A 116 -1.29 -17.86 23.45
C LYS A 116 -2.56 -17.04 23.66
N TYR A 117 -2.53 -15.76 23.29
CA TYR A 117 -3.61 -14.78 23.45
C TYR A 117 -4.28 -14.45 22.12
N LEU A 118 -3.68 -14.82 20.99
CA LEU A 118 -4.22 -14.60 19.67
C LEU A 118 -5.13 -15.76 19.23
N SER A 119 -6.20 -15.42 18.52
CA SER A 119 -7.01 -16.42 17.84
C SER A 119 -6.27 -17.00 16.62
N GLU A 120 -6.62 -18.22 16.20
CA GLU A 120 -6.06 -18.86 15.01
C GLU A 120 -6.11 -17.96 13.76
N LYS A 121 -7.20 -17.18 13.62
CA LYS A 121 -7.34 -16.17 12.57
C LYS A 121 -6.23 -15.13 12.58
N GLN A 122 -5.91 -14.59 13.75
CA GLN A 122 -4.91 -13.54 13.93
C GLN A 122 -3.50 -14.09 13.67
N ILE A 123 -3.22 -15.28 14.19
CA ILE A 123 -1.97 -16.01 13.95
C ILE A 123 -1.76 -16.22 12.43
N ILE A 124 -2.80 -16.61 11.69
CA ILE A 124 -2.70 -16.75 10.23
C ILE A 124 -2.49 -15.38 9.56
N GLU A 125 -3.15 -14.31 10.02
CA GLU A 125 -2.96 -12.95 9.49
C GLU A 125 -1.51 -12.46 9.63
N GLU A 126 -0.84 -12.79 10.73
CA GLU A 126 0.58 -12.50 10.99
C GLU A 126 1.52 -13.34 10.15
N ASN A 127 1.26 -14.65 10.07
CA ASN A 127 2.03 -15.57 9.24
C ASN A 127 2.05 -15.12 7.77
N VAL A 128 0.94 -14.58 7.27
CA VAL A 128 0.88 -14.03 5.90
C VAL A 128 1.26 -12.54 5.81
N LYS A 129 1.68 -11.92 6.92
CA LYS A 129 2.09 -10.51 7.05
C LYS A 129 1.04 -9.49 6.60
N SER A 130 -0.23 -9.88 6.67
CA SER A 130 -1.39 -9.05 6.29
C SER A 130 -1.78 -8.03 7.35
N ARG A 131 -1.60 -8.44 8.62
CA ARG A 131 -1.78 -7.66 9.83
C ARG A 131 -0.76 -8.20 10.85
N ASP A 132 -0.36 -7.32 11.74
CA ASP A 132 0.66 -7.52 12.76
C ASP A 132 0.00 -7.13 14.09
N TYR A 133 -0.01 -8.01 15.08
CA TYR A 133 -0.61 -7.75 16.37
C TYR A 133 0.47 -7.41 17.41
N ASP A 134 0.11 -6.61 18.42
CA ASP A 134 0.89 -6.49 19.64
C ASP A 134 -0.04 -6.87 20.80
N VAL A 135 0.35 -7.85 21.61
CA VAL A 135 -0.33 -8.15 22.87
C VAL A 135 0.38 -7.51 24.05
N TRP A 136 -0.37 -6.72 24.83
CA TRP A 136 0.09 -6.12 26.08
C TRP A 136 -0.59 -6.83 27.24
N LEU A 137 0.20 -7.34 28.19
CA LEU A 137 -0.26 -8.02 29.39
C LEU A 137 0.03 -7.16 30.62
N CYS A 138 -0.95 -7.06 31.53
CA CYS A 138 -0.73 -6.49 32.84
C CYS A 138 -0.38 -7.60 33.85
N ASP A 139 0.86 -7.60 34.35
CA ASP A 139 1.32 -8.61 35.32
C ASP A 139 0.59 -8.53 36.67
N ASN A 140 -0.06 -7.40 36.97
CA ASN A 140 -0.73 -7.17 38.26
C ASN A 140 -2.17 -7.69 38.29
N CYS A 141 -2.93 -7.56 37.21
CA CYS A 141 -4.34 -7.96 37.16
C CYS A 141 -4.68 -8.98 36.06
N GLY A 142 -3.72 -9.33 35.20
CA GLY A 142 -3.92 -10.27 34.08
C GLY A 142 -4.70 -9.70 32.89
N ASN A 143 -5.04 -8.40 32.88
CA ASN A 143 -5.71 -7.79 31.73
C ASN A 143 -4.81 -7.82 30.49
N THR A 144 -5.41 -8.08 29.33
CA THR A 144 -4.72 -8.16 28.04
C THR A 144 -5.34 -7.17 27.05
N ASP A 145 -4.52 -6.30 26.48
CA ASP A 145 -4.91 -5.39 25.41
C ASP A 145 -4.22 -5.81 24.10
N ILE A 146 -4.99 -6.03 23.05
CA ILE A 146 -4.51 -6.49 21.74
C ILE A 146 -4.68 -5.38 20.72
N PHE A 147 -3.57 -4.97 20.08
CA PHE A 147 -3.59 -3.95 19.02
C PHE A 147 -3.33 -4.57 17.66
N ALA A 148 -4.05 -4.13 16.64
CA ALA A 148 -3.96 -4.59 15.26
C ALA A 148 -3.38 -3.53 14.31
N TYR A 149 -2.27 -3.86 13.65
CA TYR A 149 -1.60 -3.01 12.67
C TYR A 149 -1.74 -3.60 11.26
N ASP A 150 -2.65 -3.02 10.46
CA ASP A 150 -2.86 -3.45 9.08
C ASP A 150 -1.67 -3.13 8.18
N ASN A 151 -1.20 -4.13 7.43
CA ASN A 151 -0.25 -3.92 6.37
C ASN A 151 -0.96 -3.60 5.04
N SER A 152 -0.89 -2.34 4.62
CA SER A 152 -1.54 -1.90 3.37
C SER A 152 -0.84 -2.44 2.11
N LEU A 153 0.44 -2.80 2.20
CA LEU A 153 1.24 -3.29 1.07
C LEU A 153 1.24 -4.81 1.01
N THR A 154 0.06 -5.41 0.89
CA THR A 154 -0.10 -6.86 0.81
C THR A 154 -1.07 -7.26 -0.30
N GLN A 155 -0.89 -8.46 -0.85
CA GLN A 155 -1.81 -9.07 -1.80
C GLN A 155 -3.09 -9.61 -1.14
N TYR A 156 -3.15 -9.60 0.20
CA TYR A 156 -4.23 -10.19 0.96
C TYR A 156 -5.35 -9.19 1.22
N THR A 157 -6.58 -9.67 1.13
CA THR A 157 -7.82 -8.91 1.32
C THR A 157 -8.68 -9.53 2.41
N ASN A 158 -9.68 -8.79 2.88
CA ASN A 158 -10.61 -9.27 3.90
C ASN A 158 -11.50 -10.38 3.32
N CYS A 159 -11.56 -11.51 4.03
CA CYS A 159 -12.46 -12.60 3.70
C CYS A 159 -13.90 -12.23 4.12
N PRO A 160 -14.89 -12.32 3.21
CA PRO A 160 -16.28 -12.01 3.55
C PRO A 160 -16.92 -13.03 4.51
N SER A 161 -16.36 -14.24 4.61
CA SER A 161 -16.91 -15.30 5.47
C SER A 161 -16.40 -15.23 6.92
N CYS A 162 -15.08 -15.04 7.12
CA CYS A 162 -14.49 -15.04 8.47
C CYS A 162 -13.94 -13.68 8.93
N GLY A 163 -14.02 -12.64 8.08
CA GLY A 163 -13.54 -11.28 8.38
C GLY A 163 -12.02 -11.10 8.40
N GLY A 164 -11.24 -12.17 8.37
CA GLY A 164 -9.77 -12.11 8.41
C GLY A 164 -9.17 -11.65 7.07
N LYS A 165 -8.09 -10.87 7.11
CA LYS A 165 -7.35 -10.35 5.96
C LYS A 165 -6.41 -11.39 5.34
N THR A 166 -6.97 -12.54 4.99
CA THR A 166 -6.20 -13.73 4.56
C THR A 166 -6.64 -14.25 3.19
N MET A 167 -7.47 -13.49 2.48
CA MET A 167 -7.97 -13.85 1.15
C MET A 167 -6.97 -13.42 0.07
N TYR A 168 -6.54 -14.35 -0.79
CA TYR A 168 -5.63 -14.09 -1.91
C TYR A 168 -6.21 -14.61 -3.23
N ILE A 169 -5.67 -14.13 -4.36
CA ILE A 169 -6.03 -14.65 -5.69
C ILE A 169 -5.30 -15.97 -5.90
N ALA A 170 -6.05 -17.07 -5.97
CA ALA A 170 -5.52 -18.41 -6.18
C ALA A 170 -5.38 -18.76 -7.67
N SER A 171 -6.27 -18.26 -8.52
CA SER A 171 -6.17 -18.44 -9.97
C SER A 171 -6.82 -17.29 -10.72
N ASP A 172 -6.33 -17.04 -11.92
CA ASP A 172 -6.94 -16.15 -12.91
C ASP A 172 -7.02 -16.90 -14.24
N THR A 173 -8.23 -17.17 -14.71
CA THR A 173 -8.46 -18.06 -15.87
C THR A 173 -9.40 -17.40 -16.86
N ILE A 174 -9.06 -17.48 -18.15
CA ILE A 174 -9.93 -17.03 -19.24
C ILE A 174 -10.98 -18.12 -19.47
N ILE A 175 -12.25 -17.78 -19.22
CA ILE A 175 -13.40 -18.66 -19.48
C ILE A 175 -13.81 -18.58 -20.95
N ARG A 176 -13.77 -17.36 -21.51
CA ARG A 176 -14.08 -17.10 -22.92
C ARG A 176 -13.11 -16.06 -23.47
N LEU A 177 -12.43 -16.41 -24.55
CA LEU A 177 -11.52 -15.49 -25.24
C LEU A 177 -12.29 -14.30 -25.81
N ALA A 178 -11.65 -13.13 -25.78
CA ALA A 178 -12.13 -11.95 -26.48
C ALA A 178 -11.88 -12.12 -28.00
N THR A 179 -12.81 -11.66 -28.81
CA THR A 179 -12.71 -11.62 -30.27
C THR A 179 -12.83 -10.17 -30.74
N GLN A 180 -12.46 -9.86 -31.99
CA GLN A 180 -12.57 -8.49 -32.53
C GLN A 180 -13.98 -7.90 -32.40
N SER A 181 -15.02 -8.74 -32.42
CA SER A 181 -16.42 -8.33 -32.33
C SER A 181 -17.06 -8.49 -30.94
N LYS A 182 -16.48 -9.30 -30.04
CA LYS A 182 -17.13 -9.68 -28.77
C LYS A 182 -16.12 -9.70 -27.63
N ASP A 183 -16.50 -9.11 -26.50
CA ASP A 183 -15.71 -9.17 -25.27
C ASP A 183 -15.51 -10.61 -24.81
N GLY A 184 -14.39 -10.88 -24.15
CA GLY A 184 -14.11 -12.13 -23.46
C GLY A 184 -14.59 -12.08 -22.01
N VAL A 185 -14.49 -13.22 -21.32
CA VAL A 185 -14.78 -13.36 -19.89
C VAL A 185 -13.60 -14.03 -19.22
N GLY A 186 -13.01 -13.36 -18.24
CA GLY A 186 -12.07 -13.94 -17.31
C GLY A 186 -12.73 -14.21 -15.96
N ARG A 187 -12.15 -15.13 -15.18
CA ARG A 187 -12.59 -15.49 -13.84
C ARG A 187 -11.42 -15.52 -12.90
N LYS A 188 -11.48 -14.68 -11.86
CA LYS A 188 -10.56 -14.71 -10.72
C LYS A 188 -11.14 -15.56 -9.62
N THR A 189 -10.37 -16.52 -9.13
CA THR A 189 -10.70 -17.34 -7.96
C THR A 189 -9.91 -16.84 -6.76
N TYR A 190 -10.62 -16.53 -5.68
CA TYR A 190 -10.07 -16.10 -4.41
C TYR A 190 -10.22 -17.22 -3.38
N ILE A 191 -9.19 -17.46 -2.58
CA ILE A 191 -9.19 -18.46 -1.50
C ILE A 191 -8.69 -17.83 -0.21
N CYS A 192 -9.38 -18.10 0.90
CA CYS A 192 -8.97 -17.65 2.23
C CYS A 192 -7.96 -18.63 2.85
N LYS A 193 -6.81 -18.15 3.34
CA LYS A 193 -5.82 -19.02 4.01
C LYS A 193 -6.31 -19.57 5.35
N HIS A 194 -7.19 -18.86 6.06
CA HIS A 194 -7.79 -19.29 7.33
C HIS A 194 -8.97 -20.26 7.11
N CYS A 195 -10.15 -19.77 6.73
CA CYS A 195 -11.37 -20.60 6.64
C CYS A 195 -11.50 -21.43 5.34
N LYS A 196 -10.55 -21.35 4.41
CA LYS A 196 -10.57 -22.02 3.10
C LYS A 196 -11.76 -21.66 2.19
N ASN A 197 -12.60 -20.69 2.57
CA ASN A 197 -13.70 -20.23 1.73
C ASN A 197 -13.19 -19.79 0.35
N LYS A 198 -13.92 -20.21 -0.69
CA LYS A 198 -13.61 -19.95 -2.09
C LYS A 198 -14.65 -19.00 -2.67
N THR A 199 -14.21 -17.95 -3.35
CA THR A 199 -15.10 -16.99 -4.02
C THR A 199 -14.58 -16.74 -5.42
N THR A 200 -15.46 -16.69 -6.41
CA THR A 200 -15.09 -16.37 -7.79
C THR A 200 -15.66 -15.01 -8.19
N LYS A 201 -14.90 -14.24 -8.95
CA LYS A 201 -15.37 -13.00 -9.58
C LYS A 201 -15.05 -13.04 -11.06
N ASP A 202 -16.08 -12.92 -11.87
CA ASP A 202 -15.95 -12.82 -13.31
C ASP A 202 -15.69 -11.36 -13.69
N TYR A 203 -14.84 -11.16 -14.69
CA TYR A 203 -14.52 -9.84 -15.23
C TYR A 203 -14.52 -9.88 -16.76
N VAL A 204 -14.88 -8.75 -17.35
CA VAL A 204 -14.96 -8.60 -18.81
C VAL A 204 -13.56 -8.34 -19.36
N ILE A 205 -13.18 -9.09 -20.40
CA ILE A 205 -11.96 -8.85 -21.17
C ILE A 205 -12.36 -8.07 -22.41
N SER A 206 -12.02 -6.78 -22.48
CA SER A 206 -12.41 -5.91 -23.60
C SER A 206 -11.90 -6.45 -24.94
N LYS A 207 -12.76 -6.45 -25.97
CA LYS A 207 -12.39 -6.77 -27.35
C LYS A 207 -11.22 -5.97 -27.92
N GLU A 208 -10.91 -4.79 -27.38
CA GLU A 208 -9.76 -3.96 -27.79
C GLU A 208 -8.41 -4.58 -27.39
N THR A 209 -8.40 -5.45 -26.37
CA THR A 209 -7.19 -6.17 -25.93
C THR A 209 -6.88 -7.40 -26.80
N ALA A 210 -7.80 -7.82 -27.67
CA ALA A 210 -7.62 -8.98 -28.54
C ALA A 210 -6.46 -8.81 -29.55
N GLY A 211 -6.11 -7.57 -29.92
CA GLY A 211 -4.97 -7.27 -30.78
C GLY A 211 -3.60 -7.56 -30.13
N VAL A 212 -3.51 -7.47 -28.79
CA VAL A 212 -2.25 -7.69 -28.05
C VAL A 212 -2.00 -9.17 -27.80
N ILE A 213 -3.05 -9.96 -27.55
CA ILE A 213 -2.94 -11.41 -27.34
C ILE A 213 -2.51 -12.13 -28.63
N LEU A 214 -2.90 -11.61 -29.80
CA LEU A 214 -2.50 -12.17 -31.10
C LEU A 214 -1.12 -11.69 -31.58
N GLY A 215 -0.62 -10.54 -31.10
CA GLY A 215 0.69 -10.00 -31.49
C GLY A 215 1.88 -10.59 -30.72
N GLY A 216 1.66 -11.23 -29.57
CA GLY A 216 2.71 -11.86 -28.76
C GLY A 216 3.09 -13.30 -29.18
N ALA A 217 2.41 -13.87 -30.18
CA ALA A 217 2.57 -15.27 -30.58
C ALA A 217 3.56 -15.49 -31.75
N ALA A 218 4.34 -14.48 -32.14
CA ALA A 218 5.22 -14.54 -33.32
C ALA A 218 6.74 -14.37 -33.04
N ILE A 219 7.23 -14.78 -31.86
CA ILE A 219 8.66 -15.09 -31.68
C ILE A 219 8.73 -16.46 -31.02
N GLY A 220 9.11 -17.46 -31.81
CA GLY A 220 9.00 -18.88 -31.48
C GLY A 220 9.97 -19.38 -30.40
N GLY A 221 9.62 -20.54 -29.85
CA GLY A 221 10.61 -21.49 -29.32
C GLY A 221 10.32 -22.07 -27.94
N LEU A 222 9.83 -23.32 -27.94
CA LEU A 222 10.11 -24.41 -26.98
C LEU A 222 9.37 -24.39 -25.62
N GLY A 223 8.51 -25.40 -25.46
CA GLY A 223 8.04 -25.82 -24.13
C GLY A 223 9.10 -26.64 -23.39
N THR A 224 9.03 -26.65 -22.05
CA THR A 224 9.12 -27.81 -21.14
C THR A 224 9.23 -27.35 -19.68
N GLY A 225 8.47 -27.99 -18.80
CA GLY A 225 8.85 -28.41 -17.45
C GLY A 225 9.45 -27.44 -16.42
N SER A 226 8.66 -27.21 -15.37
CA SER A 226 9.03 -27.27 -13.94
C SER A 226 9.84 -26.14 -13.25
N SER A 227 9.29 -25.73 -12.11
CA SER A 227 9.93 -25.23 -10.89
C SER A 227 10.62 -23.86 -10.86
N GLY A 228 10.17 -23.04 -9.91
CA GLY A 228 11.04 -22.15 -9.13
C GLY A 228 11.07 -20.68 -9.52
N GLY A 229 11.00 -19.81 -8.50
CA GLY A 229 11.52 -18.44 -8.57
C GLY A 229 10.49 -17.37 -8.89
N GLY A 230 10.12 -16.58 -7.88
CA GLY A 230 9.13 -15.53 -8.01
C GLY A 230 9.63 -14.26 -8.70
N PHE A 231 8.68 -13.44 -9.14
CA PHE A 231 8.80 -11.99 -9.20
C PHE A 231 7.44 -11.38 -8.85
N GLY A 232 7.38 -10.69 -7.72
CA GLY A 232 6.23 -9.89 -7.31
C GLY A 232 6.17 -8.63 -8.16
N GLY A 233 5.25 -8.59 -9.12
CA GLY A 233 4.86 -7.39 -9.86
C GLY A 233 3.58 -6.82 -9.27
N GLY A 234 3.68 -5.71 -8.55
CA GLY A 234 2.53 -4.98 -8.02
C GLY A 234 1.78 -4.25 -9.13
N SER A 235 0.53 -4.62 -9.37
CA SER A 235 -0.41 -3.80 -10.15
C SER A 235 -1.08 -2.77 -9.23
N PHE A 236 -0.71 -1.51 -9.40
CA PHE A 236 -1.46 -0.36 -8.88
C PHE A 236 -2.76 -0.21 -9.68
N GLY A 237 -3.85 -0.81 -9.20
CA GLY A 237 -5.21 -0.59 -9.70
C GLY A 237 -5.97 0.37 -8.80
N GLY A 238 -5.77 1.68 -9.01
CA GLY A 238 -6.53 2.73 -8.34
C GLY A 238 -7.87 2.97 -9.03
N GLY A 239 -8.98 2.79 -8.29
CA GLY A 239 -10.30 3.25 -8.68
C GLY A 239 -10.68 4.48 -7.86
N MET A 240 -10.64 5.66 -8.48
CA MET A 240 -11.30 6.87 -7.98
C MET A 240 -12.71 6.90 -8.56
N SER A 241 -13.73 6.86 -7.71
CA SER A 241 -15.08 7.32 -8.07
C SER A 241 -15.56 8.24 -6.95
N GLY A 242 -15.28 9.52 -7.14
CA GLY A 242 -15.93 10.60 -6.41
C GLY A 242 -17.27 10.88 -7.07
N GLY A 243 -18.36 10.54 -6.39
CA GLY A 243 -19.71 10.98 -6.74
C GLY A 243 -19.99 12.31 -6.04
N GLY A 244 -20.06 13.38 -6.82
CA GLY A 244 -20.59 14.67 -6.38
C GLY A 244 -22.12 14.65 -6.48
N GLY A 245 -22.80 14.84 -5.36
CA GLY A 245 -24.24 15.07 -5.31
C GLY A 245 -24.53 16.55 -5.11
N GLY A 246 -24.89 17.25 -6.18
CA GLY A 246 -25.51 18.57 -6.12
C GLY A 246 -27.01 18.40 -5.87
N GLY A 247 -27.45 18.69 -4.66
CA GLY A 247 -28.88 18.83 -4.31
C GLY A 247 -29.28 20.30 -4.43
N GLY A 248 -30.13 20.60 -5.42
CA GLY A 248 -30.78 21.90 -5.56
C GLY A 248 -31.69 22.21 -4.37
N ARG A 249 -31.76 23.50 -4.03
CA ARG A 249 -32.66 24.07 -3.02
C ARG A 249 -34.00 24.40 -3.68
N PHE A 250 -35.05 24.39 -2.86
CA PHE A 250 -36.37 24.96 -3.10
C PHE A 250 -36.29 26.40 -3.64
#